data_AF-A0A401QF32-F1
#
_entry.id   AF-A0A401QF32-F1
#
_cell.length_a   1.000
_cell.length_b   1.000
_cell.length_c   1.000
_cell.angle_alpha   90.00
_cell.angle_beta   90.00
_cell.angle_gamma   90.00
#
_symmetry.space_group_name_H-M   'P 1'
#
loop_
_entity.id
_entity.type
_entity.pdbx_description
1 polymer ?
#
loop_
_entity_poly.entity_id
_entity_poly.type
_entity_poly.pdbx_seq_one_letter_code
_entity_poly.pdbx_strand_id
1 'polypeptide(L)' 'WVMSKAKKEDADEDIAKYDGKWEVEEMKDTKLHGDMGLVLKSRAKHHAIAALFNRPFTFDNKPLFIQ' A
#
# COMPACT_ATOMS: atom_id res chain seq x y z
N TRP A 1 -1.50 2.37 -7.89
CA TRP A 1 -0.75 1.41 -7.06
C TRP A 1 -0.34 0.21 -7.90
N VAL A 2 0.85 -0.31 -7.67
CA VAL A 2 1.36 -1.56 -8.27
C VAL A 2 1.43 -2.60 -7.16
N MET A 3 0.78 -3.76 -7.36
CA MET A 3 0.82 -4.86 -6.40
C MET A 3 2.11 -5.67 -6.55
N SER A 4 2.72 -6.04 -5.43
CA SER A 4 3.90 -6.89 -5.42
C SER A 4 3.58 -8.29 -5.92
N LYS A 5 4.48 -8.86 -6.71
CA LYS A 5 4.47 -10.28 -7.12
C LYS A 5 5.57 -11.10 -6.43
N ALA A 6 6.31 -10.47 -5.50
CA ALA A 6 7.39 -11.11 -4.78
C ALA A 6 6.85 -12.22 -3.86
N LYS A 7 7.68 -13.24 -3.64
CA LYS A 7 7.45 -14.29 -2.66
C LYS A 7 8.69 -14.41 -1.78
N LYS A 8 8.51 -14.71 -0.51
CA LYS A 8 9.60 -15.08 0.39
C LYS A 8 9.93 -16.55 0.14
N GLU A 9 11.15 -16.84 -0.29
CA GLU A 9 11.54 -18.22 -0.62
C GLU A 9 11.74 -19.10 0.63
N ASP A 10 12.08 -18.49 1.77
CA ASP A 10 12.33 -19.20 3.05
C ASP A 10 11.18 -19.06 4.07
N ALA A 11 9.94 -18.87 3.62
CA ALA A 11 8.79 -18.72 4.51
C ALA A 11 7.72 -19.78 4.25
N ASP A 12 6.93 -20.10 5.27
CA ASP A 12 5.78 -21.01 5.13
C ASP A 12 4.84 -20.53 4.02
N GLU A 13 4.31 -21.45 3.21
CA GLU A 13 3.50 -21.13 2.02
C GLU A 13 2.34 -20.16 2.31
N ASP A 14 1.78 -20.24 3.51
CA ASP A 14 0.66 -19.42 3.97
C ASP A 14 1.02 -17.94 4.23
N ILE A 15 2.30 -17.65 4.50
CA ILE A 15 2.83 -16.30 4.74
C ILE A 15 3.85 -15.84 3.69
N ALA A 16 4.26 -16.74 2.80
CA ALA A 16 5.27 -16.50 1.78
C ALA A 16 4.83 -15.48 0.72
N LYS A 17 3.52 -15.28 0.54
CA LYS A 17 2.94 -14.40 -0.49
C LYS A 17 2.43 -13.09 0.09
N TYR A 18 2.55 -12.03 -0.69
CA TYR A 18 1.89 -10.74 -0.44
C TYR A 18 0.56 -10.67 -1.20
N ASP A 19 -0.40 -11.52 -0.82
CA ASP A 19 -1.68 -11.72 -1.50
C ASP A 19 -2.85 -10.92 -0.88
N GLY A 20 -2.57 -10.02 0.06
CA GLY A 20 -3.58 -9.15 0.65
C GLY A 20 -4.20 -8.18 -0.37
N LYS A 21 -5.52 -8.03 -0.31
CA LYS A 21 -6.32 -7.20 -1.24
C LYS A 21 -6.57 -5.79 -0.72
N TRP A 22 -6.66 -4.85 -1.65
CA TRP A 22 -6.92 -3.43 -1.41
C TRP A 22 -8.10 -2.93 -2.25
N GLU A 23 -8.87 -1.99 -1.71
CA GLU A 23 -9.97 -1.31 -2.40
C GLU A 23 -9.95 0.19 -2.07
N VAL A 24 -10.55 0.99 -2.94
CA VAL A 24 -10.76 2.43 -2.70
C VAL A 24 -12.20 2.61 -2.24
N GLU A 25 -12.39 3.02 -0.99
CA GLU A 25 -13.72 3.07 -0.35
C GLU A 25 -13.87 4.33 0.50
N GLU A 26 -15.12 4.74 0.72
CA GLU A 26 -15.44 5.78 1.70
C GLU A 26 -15.12 5.32 3.13
N MET A 27 -14.77 6.28 3.99
CA MET A 27 -14.57 6.02 5.42
C MET A 27 -15.86 5.49 6.08
N LYS A 28 -15.73 4.62 7.08
CA LYS A 28 -16.90 4.06 7.78
C LYS A 28 -17.60 5.09 8.66
N ASP A 29 -16.81 5.83 9.44
CA ASP A 29 -17.34 6.66 10.54
C ASP A 29 -17.38 8.15 10.23
N THR A 30 -16.46 8.67 9.41
CA THR A 30 -16.37 10.11 9.07
C THR A 30 -16.44 10.30 7.58
N LYS A 31 -17.66 10.29 7.05
CA LYS A 31 -17.91 10.39 5.61
C LYS A 31 -17.96 11.84 5.17
N LEU A 32 -16.81 12.39 4.75
CA LEU A 32 -16.84 13.52 3.84
C LEU A 32 -17.17 12.99 2.44
N HIS A 33 -18.20 13.54 1.81
CA HIS A 33 -18.65 13.05 0.50
C HIS A 33 -17.52 13.12 -0.54
N GLY A 34 -17.25 12.00 -1.22
CA GLY A 34 -16.19 11.89 -2.22
C GLY A 34 -14.79 11.65 -1.66
N ASP A 35 -14.61 11.63 -0.34
CA ASP A 35 -13.34 11.29 0.29
C ASP A 35 -13.20 9.76 0.39
N MET A 36 -12.38 9.20 -0.50
CA MET A 36 -12.12 7.77 -0.57
C MET A 36 -10.68 7.47 -0.16
N GLY A 37 -10.52 6.46 0.69
CA GLY A 37 -9.23 5.97 1.15
C GLY A 37 -8.89 4.60 0.54
N LEU A 38 -7.61 4.28 0.49
CA LEU A 38 -7.16 2.93 0.17
C LEU A 38 -7.23 2.04 1.41
N VAL A 39 -8.04 0.99 1.37
CA VAL A 39 -8.38 0.17 2.54
C VAL A 39 -7.95 -1.29 2.34
N LEU A 40 -7.43 -1.90 3.40
CA LEU A 40 -7.11 -3.32 3.46
C LEU A 40 -8.38 -4.16 3.58
N LYS A 41 -8.53 -5.18 2.73
CA LYS A 41 -9.76 -6.01 2.68
C LYS A 41 -9.56 -7.45 3.15
N SER A 42 -8.34 -7.94 3.18
CA SER A 42 -8.05 -9.34 3.53
C SER A 42 -7.57 -9.46 4.98
N ARG A 43 -8.20 -10.35 5.74
CA ARG A 43 -7.79 -10.67 7.11
C ARG A 43 -6.57 -11.59 7.08
N ALA A 44 -5.61 -11.32 7.98
CA ALA A 44 -4.44 -12.18 8.21
C ALA A 44 -3.59 -12.46 6.96
N LYS A 45 -3.52 -11.50 6.03
CA LYS A 45 -2.66 -11.56 4.84
C LYS A 45 -1.62 -10.45 4.87
N HIS A 46 -0.44 -10.71 4.31
CA HIS A 46 0.56 -9.68 4.08
C HIS A 46 0.19 -8.86 2.84
N HIS A 47 0.35 -7.55 2.92
CA HIS A 47 0.01 -6.63 1.85
C HIS A 47 1.27 -5.92 1.39
N ALA A 48 1.46 -5.79 0.07
CA ALA A 48 2.57 -5.03 -0.50
C ALA A 48 2.15 -4.35 -1.80
N ILE A 49 2.16 -3.02 -1.77
CA ILE A 49 1.89 -2.14 -2.90
C ILE A 49 2.93 -1.03 -2.95
N ALA A 50 3.15 -0.49 -4.14
CA ALA A 50 3.99 0.68 -4.34
C ALA A 50 3.31 1.67 -5.29
N ALA A 51 3.72 2.93 -5.20
CA ALA A 51 3.44 3.95 -6.20
C ALA A 51 4.75 4.67 -6.51
N LEU A 52 5.02 4.90 -7.79
CA LEU A 52 6.12 5.76 -8.20
C LEU A 52 5.72 7.21 -7.96
N PHE A 53 6.67 8.01 -7.50
CA PHE A 53 6.53 9.46 -7.53
C PHE A 53 6.47 9.95 -8.99
N ASN A 54 5.84 11.10 -9.20
CA ASN A 54 5.78 11.74 -10.52
C ASN A 54 7.18 12.13 -11.05
N ARG A 55 8.17 12.26 -10.16
CA ARG A 55 9.59 12.48 -10.47
C ARG A 55 10.46 11.91 -9.35
N PRO A 56 11.72 11.55 -9.62
CA PRO A 56 12.67 11.19 -8.58
C PRO A 56 12.84 12.33 -7.57
N PHE A 57 12.95 11.99 -6.29
CA PHE A 57 13.36 12.93 -5.25
C PHE A 57 14.86 12.74 -4.96
N THR A 58 15.66 13.79 -5.12
CA THR A 58 17.09 13.80 -4.85
C THR A 58 17.38 14.57 -3.58
N PHE A 59 18.21 14.02 -2.70
CA PHE A 59 18.64 14.67 -1.47
C PHE A 59 19.84 15.57 -1.75
N ASP A 60 19.58 16.77 -2.26
CA ASP A 60 20.58 17.81 -2.50
C ASP A 60 20.58 18.86 -1.38
N ASN A 61 19.85 19.96 -1.56
CA ASN A 61 19.79 21.11 -0.66
C ASN A 61 18.38 21.36 -0.11
N LYS A 62 17.42 20.47 -0.39
CA LYS A 62 16.04 20.59 0.10
C LYS A 62 15.69 19.45 1.06
N PRO A 63 15.04 19.77 2.21
CA PRO A 63 14.55 18.74 3.11
C PRO A 63 13.39 17.96 2.48
N LEU A 64 13.34 16.66 2.80
CA LEU A 64 12.22 15.79 2.45
C LEU A 64 11.13 15.92 3.53
N PHE A 65 9.90 16.15 3.09
CA PHE A 65 8.71 16.07 3.94
C PHE A 65 7.80 14.96 3.41
N ILE A 66 7.36 14.06 4.29
CA ILE A 66 6.42 12.97 4.00
C ILE A 66 5.28 13.08 5.02
N GLN A 67 4.05 12.91 4.57
CA GLN A 67 2.84 12.83 5.39
C GLN A 67 2.07 11.55 5.07
#